data_AF-A0A932Q8W8-F1
#
_entry.id   AF-A0A932Q8W8-F1
#
_cell.length_a   1.000
_cell.length_b   1.000
_cell.length_c   1.000
_cell.angle_alpha   90.00
_cell.angle_beta   90.00
_cell.angle_gamma   90.00
#
_symmetry.space_group_name_H-M   'P 1'
#
loop_
_entity.id
_entity.type
_entity.pdbx_description
1 polymer ?
#
loop_
_entity_poly.entity_id
_entity_poly.type
_entity_poly.pdbx_seq_one_letter_code
_entity_poly.pdbx_strand_id
1 'polypeptide(L)'
;MQSAMRIIAVGLVAIFQIQAAPAAQIATLLGRPDSAQSFVREIVKESVSLGGNTSYEQDWTTQLYSILAGRGVRDAISFEVIEAEGGVSNELLLKGFDQAAAKAPVVMTAVGGSSEQNNALCAYLSRHAEAAFVLAAGKSGYEIGEGAEPNCSARNILRVAALGRDRKHLMPSSNFGYTIRIAAAGEEIPVTGVGGRSTRLTGTSPAAAVVAAEIAKFAARSPALDAAGLINRFLRLRTVRVPELDGKIEGARALRD
;
A
#
# COMPACT_ATOMS: atom_id res chain seq x y z
N MET A 1 -48.02 -51.65 29.72
CA MET A 1 -47.08 -50.52 29.87
C MET A 1 -46.04 -50.62 28.77
N GLN A 2 -46.11 -49.81 27.72
CA GLN A 2 -44.98 -49.44 26.87
C GLN A 2 -45.45 -48.31 25.95
N SER A 3 -45.12 -47.08 26.34
CA SER A 3 -45.43 -45.86 25.60
C SER A 3 -44.24 -45.56 24.69
N ALA A 4 -44.45 -45.61 23.38
CA ALA A 4 -43.43 -45.30 22.38
C ALA A 4 -43.35 -43.79 22.16
N MET A 5 -42.26 -43.19 22.65
CA MET A 5 -41.94 -41.77 22.54
C MET A 5 -41.41 -41.49 21.13
N ARG A 6 -42.17 -40.74 20.32
CA ARG A 6 -41.73 -40.22 19.02
C ARG A 6 -40.86 -38.97 19.23
N ILE A 7 -39.59 -39.07 18.85
CA ILE A 7 -38.67 -37.93 18.76
C ILE A 7 -38.93 -37.23 17.41
N ILE A 8 -39.43 -36.00 17.47
CA ILE A 8 -39.57 -35.11 16.30
C ILE A 8 -38.21 -34.42 16.11
N ALA A 9 -37.48 -34.80 15.07
CA ALA A 9 -36.27 -34.12 14.65
C ALA A 9 -36.64 -32.78 14.00
N VAL A 10 -36.42 -31.69 14.73
CA VAL A 10 -36.55 -30.32 14.19
C VAL A 10 -35.31 -30.03 13.34
N GLY A 11 -35.52 -29.92 12.03
CA GLY A 11 -34.48 -29.58 11.07
C GLY A 11 -33.92 -28.18 11.31
N LEU A 12 -32.65 -28.09 11.67
CA LEU A 12 -31.92 -26.84 11.81
C LEU A 12 -31.56 -26.31 10.41
N VAL A 13 -32.31 -25.33 9.91
CA VAL A 13 -31.95 -24.61 8.67
C VAL A 13 -30.85 -23.62 9.01
N ALA A 14 -29.60 -23.97 8.71
CA ALA A 14 -28.48 -23.05 8.80
C ALA A 14 -28.58 -22.01 7.67
N ILE A 15 -29.10 -20.82 8.00
CA ILE A 15 -29.08 -19.67 7.10
C ILE A 15 -27.64 -19.16 7.05
N PHE A 16 -26.89 -19.54 6.01
CA PHE A 16 -25.60 -18.92 5.70
C PHE A 16 -25.85 -17.48 5.24
N GLN A 17 -25.73 -16.54 6.16
CA GLN A 17 -25.61 -15.11 5.84
C GLN A 17 -24.35 -14.96 4.98
N ILE A 18 -24.53 -14.62 3.71
CA ILE A 18 -23.43 -14.21 2.82
C ILE A 18 -22.94 -12.86 3.38
N GLN A 19 -21.97 -12.88 4.27
CA GLN A 19 -21.26 -11.67 4.66
C GLN A 19 -20.60 -11.12 3.39
N ALA A 20 -20.96 -9.88 3.03
CA ALA A 20 -20.25 -9.16 1.98
C ALA A 20 -18.75 -9.21 2.31
N ALA A 21 -17.93 -9.58 1.34
CA ALA A 21 -16.49 -9.60 1.54
C ALA A 21 -16.05 -8.22 2.05
N PRO A 22 -15.20 -8.15 3.09
CA PRO A 22 -14.73 -6.87 3.61
C PRO A 22 -14.15 -6.06 2.45
N ALA A 23 -14.49 -4.78 2.37
CA ALA A 23 -13.98 -3.90 1.33
C ALA A 23 -12.44 -3.88 1.37
N ALA A 24 -11.80 -3.66 0.22
CA ALA A 24 -10.35 -3.49 0.16
C ALA A 24 -9.94 -2.25 0.95
N GLN A 25 -9.54 -2.48 2.21
CA GLN A 25 -9.14 -1.45 3.17
C GLN A 25 -7.66 -1.12 3.03
N ILE A 26 -7.35 0.17 2.92
CA ILE A 26 -5.99 0.70 2.85
C ILE A 26 -5.87 1.99 3.66
N ALA A 27 -4.80 2.14 4.42
CA ALA A 27 -4.42 3.42 5.00
C ALA A 27 -3.25 4.01 4.20
N THR A 28 -3.22 5.32 4.02
CA THR A 28 -2.10 6.02 3.38
C THR A 28 -1.50 7.04 4.31
N LEU A 29 -0.17 7.05 4.47
CA LEU A 29 0.55 8.16 5.09
C LEU A 29 1.06 9.06 3.97
N LEU A 30 0.24 10.04 3.59
CA LEU A 30 0.49 10.99 2.51
C LEU A 30 0.11 12.40 3.02
N GLY A 31 -0.23 13.31 2.11
CA GLY A 31 -0.91 14.55 2.47
C GLY A 31 -2.43 14.38 2.48
N ARG A 32 -3.14 15.51 2.38
CA ARG A 32 -4.58 15.57 2.19
C ARG A 32 -4.95 15.56 0.69
N PRO A 33 -5.77 14.59 0.21
CA PRO A 33 -6.29 14.62 -1.15
C PRO A 33 -7.39 15.69 -1.32
N ASP A 34 -7.63 16.10 -2.57
CA ASP A 34 -8.69 17.02 -2.95
C ASP A 34 -10.07 16.38 -2.74
N SER A 35 -10.77 16.86 -1.72
CA SER A 35 -12.08 16.32 -1.32
C SER A 35 -13.22 16.73 -2.26
N ALA A 36 -12.98 17.68 -3.16
CA ALA A 36 -13.90 18.03 -4.24
C ALA A 36 -13.91 17.00 -5.37
N GLN A 37 -12.91 16.10 -5.46
CA GLN A 37 -12.94 15.01 -6.42
C GLN A 37 -13.93 13.90 -6.02
N SER A 38 -14.78 13.48 -6.97
CA SER A 38 -15.79 12.44 -6.72
C SER A 38 -15.15 11.11 -6.31
N PHE A 39 -14.07 10.70 -6.97
CA PHE A 39 -13.37 9.46 -6.63
C PHE A 39 -12.77 9.51 -5.22
N VAL A 40 -12.29 10.67 -4.76
CA VAL A 40 -11.77 10.84 -3.39
C VAL A 40 -12.90 10.64 -2.39
N ARG A 41 -14.05 11.31 -2.56
CA ARG A 41 -15.22 11.12 -1.68
C ARG A 41 -15.75 9.69 -1.68
N GLU A 42 -15.63 9.01 -2.81
CA GLU A 42 -16.10 7.64 -2.94
C GLU A 42 -15.23 6.66 -2.15
N ILE A 43 -13.91 6.87 -2.10
CA ILE A 43 -12.99 5.89 -1.50
C ILE A 43 -12.49 6.28 -0.12
N VAL A 44 -12.30 7.58 0.18
CA VAL A 44 -11.80 8.05 1.48
C VAL A 44 -12.95 8.08 2.48
N LYS A 45 -12.88 7.21 3.50
CA LYS A 45 -13.89 7.09 4.56
C LYS A 45 -13.55 7.86 5.82
N GLU A 46 -12.26 8.08 6.03
CA GLU A 46 -11.75 8.81 7.18
C GLU A 46 -10.49 9.59 6.76
N SER A 47 -10.37 10.82 7.24
CA SER A 47 -9.18 11.65 7.10
C SER A 47 -8.70 12.07 8.48
N VAL A 48 -7.43 11.79 8.78
CA VAL A 48 -6.78 12.07 10.06
C VAL A 48 -5.65 13.05 9.82
N SER A 49 -5.75 14.26 10.39
CA SER A 49 -4.66 15.23 10.41
C SER A 49 -3.83 15.04 11.67
N LEU A 50 -2.57 14.67 11.51
CA LEU A 50 -1.64 14.53 12.62
C LEU A 50 -0.72 15.74 12.75
N GLY A 51 -0.43 16.42 11.64
CA GLY A 51 0.22 17.72 11.63
C GLY A 51 -0.74 18.87 11.95
N GLY A 52 -0.18 20.02 12.32
CA GLY A 52 -0.95 21.27 12.45
C GLY A 52 -1.65 21.61 11.13
N ASN A 53 -2.81 22.28 11.19
CA ASN A 53 -3.69 22.58 10.05
C ASN A 53 -2.95 23.19 8.84
N THR A 54 -2.39 22.36 7.97
CA THR A 54 -2.00 22.76 6.61
C THR A 54 -3.23 22.64 5.74
N SER A 55 -3.75 23.77 5.30
CA SER A 55 -4.97 23.82 4.47
C SER A 55 -4.74 23.40 3.01
N TYR A 56 -3.56 22.89 2.65
CA TYR A 56 -3.20 22.70 1.25
C TYR A 56 -3.48 21.27 0.79
N GLU A 57 -4.55 21.12 0.00
CA GLU A 57 -4.78 19.91 -0.78
C GLU A 57 -3.59 19.68 -1.72
N GLN A 58 -3.02 18.48 -1.66
CA GLN A 58 -1.79 18.18 -2.41
C GLN A 58 -2.15 17.46 -3.70
N ASP A 59 -1.90 18.13 -4.83
CA ASP A 59 -2.14 17.57 -6.18
C ASP A 59 -1.53 16.18 -6.35
N TRP A 60 -0.30 16.00 -5.83
CA TRP A 60 0.37 14.71 -5.83
C TRP A 60 -0.36 13.62 -5.01
N THR A 61 -0.87 13.97 -3.82
CA THR A 61 -1.66 13.04 -3.00
C THR A 61 -2.95 12.66 -3.72
N THR A 62 -3.68 13.63 -4.26
CA THR A 62 -4.91 13.42 -5.06
C THR A 62 -4.67 12.44 -6.21
N GLN A 63 -3.54 12.60 -6.92
CA GLN A 63 -3.16 11.72 -8.02
C GLN A 63 -2.87 10.28 -7.58
N LEU A 64 -2.27 10.06 -6.41
CA LEU A 64 -2.10 8.71 -5.86
C LEU A 64 -3.44 8.07 -5.48
N TYR A 65 -4.36 8.85 -4.90
CA TYR A 65 -5.72 8.40 -4.64
C TYR A 65 -6.49 8.04 -5.92
N SER A 66 -6.24 8.75 -7.02
CA SER A 66 -6.80 8.42 -8.34
C SER A 66 -6.35 7.03 -8.80
N ILE A 67 -5.09 6.64 -8.56
CA ILE A 67 -4.58 5.29 -8.86
C ILE A 67 -5.31 4.24 -8.01
N LEU A 68 -5.46 4.49 -6.70
CA LEU A 68 -6.15 3.57 -5.79
C LEU A 68 -7.61 3.36 -6.24
N ALA A 69 -8.33 4.45 -6.51
CA ALA A 69 -9.71 4.41 -6.98
C ALA A 69 -9.84 3.68 -8.32
N GLY A 70 -8.98 4.03 -9.30
CA GLY A 70 -8.97 3.40 -10.62
C GLY A 70 -8.67 1.90 -10.60
N ARG A 71 -8.04 1.41 -9.52
CA ARG A 71 -7.79 -0.03 -9.30
C ARG A 71 -8.83 -0.73 -8.44
N GLY A 72 -9.89 -0.03 -8.05
CA GLY A 72 -11.04 -0.60 -7.33
C GLY A 72 -10.88 -0.64 -5.82
N VAL A 73 -9.99 0.15 -5.24
CA VAL A 73 -10.04 0.45 -3.79
C VAL A 73 -11.33 1.20 -3.51
N ARG A 74 -12.04 0.83 -2.44
CA ARG A 74 -13.33 1.43 -2.05
C ARG A 74 -13.37 1.95 -0.61
N ASP A 75 -12.36 1.62 0.17
CA ASP A 75 -12.27 1.96 1.59
C ASP A 75 -10.83 2.37 1.91
N ALA A 76 -10.60 3.67 2.02
CA ALA A 76 -9.31 4.26 2.27
C ALA A 76 -9.35 5.22 3.45
N ILE A 77 -8.25 5.25 4.21
CA ILE A 77 -8.05 6.16 5.34
C ILE A 77 -6.84 7.03 5.02
N SER A 78 -7.03 8.34 5.01
CA SER A 78 -5.98 9.31 4.71
C SER A 78 -5.35 9.82 6.00
N PHE A 79 -4.06 9.58 6.21
CA PHE A 79 -3.28 10.20 7.26
C PHE A 79 -2.41 11.31 6.69
N GLU A 80 -2.65 12.53 7.14
CA GLU A 80 -1.85 13.71 6.83
C GLU A 80 -0.78 13.89 7.92
N VAL A 81 0.48 13.62 7.54
CA VAL A 81 1.65 13.62 8.44
C VAL A 81 2.60 14.79 8.17
N ILE A 82 2.07 15.90 7.67
CA ILE A 82 2.84 17.08 7.23
C ILE A 82 2.64 18.21 8.24
N GLU A 83 3.73 18.83 8.68
CA GLU A 83 3.75 19.96 9.59
C GLU A 83 3.31 21.26 8.92
N ALA A 84 2.98 22.29 9.72
CA ALA A 84 2.50 23.58 9.24
C ALA A 84 3.43 24.23 8.19
N GLU A 85 4.73 24.00 8.33
CA GLU A 85 5.80 24.52 7.47
C GLU A 85 6.09 23.62 6.25
N GLY A 86 5.32 22.53 6.05
CA GLY A 86 5.50 21.58 4.96
C GLY A 86 6.55 20.48 5.23
N GLY A 87 7.11 20.45 6.44
CA GLY A 87 8.02 19.40 6.89
C GLY A 87 7.28 18.10 7.27
N VAL A 88 8.04 17.00 7.42
CA VAL A 88 7.53 15.75 8.02
C VAL A 88 8.51 15.37 9.11
N SER A 89 8.10 15.48 10.38
CA SER A 89 8.92 14.98 11.49
C SER A 89 8.77 13.47 11.65
N ASN A 90 9.82 12.84 12.18
CA ASN A 90 9.80 11.42 12.50
C ASN A 90 8.70 11.08 13.50
N GLU A 91 8.43 11.96 14.49
CA GLU A 91 7.39 11.72 15.48
C GLU A 91 6.00 11.61 14.84
N LEU A 92 5.64 12.55 13.97
CA LEU A 92 4.36 12.51 13.25
C LEU A 92 4.27 11.30 12.32
N LEU A 93 5.37 10.95 11.65
CA LEU A 93 5.41 9.81 10.77
C LEU A 93 5.20 8.49 11.53
N LEU A 94 5.90 8.29 12.65
CA LEU A 94 5.75 7.10 13.50
C LEU A 94 4.33 7.00 14.10
N LYS A 95 3.80 8.12 14.61
CA LYS A 95 2.41 8.20 15.10
C LYS A 95 1.39 7.88 14.01
N GLY A 96 1.65 8.33 12.78
CA GLY A 96 0.84 7.99 11.61
C GLY A 96 0.86 6.49 11.32
N PHE A 97 2.02 5.85 11.45
CA PHE A 97 2.13 4.42 11.19
C PHE A 97 1.40 3.59 12.23
N ASP A 98 1.47 3.95 13.52
CA ASP A 98 0.71 3.29 14.58
C ASP A 98 -0.79 3.31 14.29
N GLN A 99 -1.33 4.50 14.01
CA GLN A 99 -2.76 4.64 13.79
C GLN A 99 -3.21 3.98 12.48
N ALA A 100 -2.38 4.04 11.43
CA ALA A 100 -2.67 3.40 10.15
C ALA A 100 -2.68 1.87 10.28
N ALA A 101 -1.68 1.29 10.95
CA ALA A 101 -1.57 -0.15 11.16
C ALA A 101 -2.73 -0.71 11.99
N ALA A 102 -3.22 0.06 12.96
CA ALA A 102 -4.38 -0.30 13.77
C ALA A 102 -5.72 -0.25 13.00
N LYS A 103 -5.79 0.48 11.88
CA LYS A 103 -7.04 0.71 11.14
C LYS A 103 -7.15 -0.01 9.80
N ALA A 104 -6.03 -0.42 9.19
CA ALA A 104 -6.06 -1.07 7.88
C ALA A 104 -5.03 -2.21 7.78
N PRO A 105 -5.37 -3.31 7.10
CA PRO A 105 -4.44 -4.42 6.88
C PRO A 105 -3.30 -4.07 5.90
N VAL A 106 -3.44 -2.98 5.14
CA VAL A 106 -2.45 -2.48 4.18
C VAL A 106 -2.20 -1.01 4.44
N VAL A 107 -0.93 -0.65 4.60
CA VAL A 107 -0.50 0.74 4.81
C VAL A 107 0.45 1.12 3.68
N MET A 108 0.09 2.14 2.90
CA MET A 108 0.94 2.67 1.84
C MET A 108 1.62 3.95 2.29
N THR A 109 2.90 4.09 1.97
CA THR A 109 3.56 5.39 1.95
C THR A 109 4.42 5.57 0.71
N ALA A 110 4.52 6.80 0.26
CA ALA A 110 5.47 7.24 -0.75
C ALA A 110 6.53 8.20 -0.18
N VAL A 111 6.51 8.43 1.14
CA VAL A 111 7.53 9.18 1.87
C VAL A 111 8.69 8.23 2.17
N GLY A 112 9.87 8.55 1.64
CA GLY A 112 11.14 7.99 2.09
C GLY A 112 11.88 9.06 2.87
N GLY A 113 12.32 8.77 4.09
CA GLY A 113 13.20 9.65 4.86
C GLY A 113 14.63 9.64 4.30
N SER A 114 15.55 10.27 5.03
CA SER A 114 16.99 10.12 4.75
C SER A 114 17.50 8.73 5.14
N SER A 115 18.65 8.35 4.58
CA SER A 115 19.39 7.10 4.82
C SER A 115 19.38 6.59 6.28
N GLU A 116 19.77 7.45 7.23
CA GLU A 116 19.87 7.10 8.65
C GLU A 116 18.50 6.98 9.34
N GLN A 117 17.60 7.93 9.08
CA GLN A 117 16.23 7.95 9.61
C GLN A 117 15.43 6.73 9.18
N ASN A 118 15.74 6.25 7.98
CA ASN A 118 15.03 5.16 7.37
C ASN A 118 15.30 3.79 8.06
N ASN A 119 16.49 3.56 8.64
CA ASN A 119 16.78 2.28 9.30
C ASN A 119 15.95 2.10 10.59
N ALA A 120 15.87 3.17 11.39
CA ALA A 120 15.03 3.21 12.58
C ALA A 120 13.54 3.04 12.21
N LEU A 121 13.10 3.66 11.11
CA LEU A 121 11.74 3.49 10.59
C LEU A 121 11.46 2.04 10.20
N CYS A 122 12.34 1.37 9.44
CA CYS A 122 12.12 -0.03 9.05
C CYS A 122 12.06 -0.97 10.26
N ALA A 123 12.93 -0.77 11.25
CA ALA A 123 12.89 -1.52 12.50
C ALA A 123 11.56 -1.26 13.26
N TYR A 124 11.08 -0.02 13.24
CA TYR A 124 9.78 0.35 13.80
C TYR A 124 8.63 -0.41 13.13
N LEU A 125 8.52 -0.29 11.80
CA LEU A 125 7.47 -0.93 11.01
C LEU A 125 7.48 -2.47 11.16
N SER A 126 8.66 -3.07 11.34
CA SER A 126 8.77 -4.53 11.52
C SER A 126 8.04 -5.06 12.76
N ARG A 127 7.74 -4.20 13.75
CA ARG A 127 7.01 -4.57 14.97
C ARG A 127 5.49 -4.61 14.78
N HIS A 128 4.98 -4.07 13.68
CA HIS A 128 3.56 -4.05 13.35
C HIS A 128 3.19 -5.23 12.45
N ALA A 129 3.15 -6.43 13.03
CA ALA A 129 2.87 -7.67 12.30
C ALA A 129 1.42 -7.75 11.75
N GLU A 130 0.53 -6.89 12.25
CA GLU A 130 -0.87 -6.75 11.85
C GLU A 130 -1.04 -6.08 10.48
N ALA A 131 -0.07 -5.28 10.02
CA ALA A 131 -0.20 -4.47 8.81
C ALA A 131 0.89 -4.75 7.77
N ALA A 132 0.49 -4.85 6.50
CA ALA A 132 1.38 -4.96 5.37
C ALA A 132 1.77 -3.55 4.89
N PHE A 133 3.03 -3.19 5.05
CA PHE A 133 3.54 -1.88 4.64
C PHE A 133 4.05 -1.91 3.21
N VAL A 134 3.53 -1.04 2.35
CA VAL A 134 3.94 -0.87 0.96
C VAL A 134 4.64 0.46 0.79
N LEU A 135 5.94 0.41 0.49
CA LEU A 135 6.83 1.57 0.44
C LEU A 135 7.35 1.78 -0.98
N ALA A 136 7.39 3.03 -1.44
CA ALA A 136 8.13 3.38 -2.65
C ALA A 136 9.64 3.13 -2.46
N ALA A 137 10.33 2.60 -3.47
CA ALA A 137 11.76 2.33 -3.38
C ALA A 137 12.65 3.59 -3.28
N GLY A 138 12.17 4.73 -3.79
CA GLY A 138 12.96 5.97 -3.96
C GLY A 138 13.27 6.26 -5.43
N LYS A 139 13.75 7.47 -5.73
CA LYS A 139 13.84 8.01 -7.10
C LYS A 139 15.26 8.46 -7.52
N SER A 140 16.28 7.83 -6.96
CA SER A 140 17.66 8.27 -7.08
C SER A 140 18.51 7.38 -8.01
N GLY A 141 17.97 6.25 -8.48
CA GLY A 141 18.64 5.36 -9.43
C GLY A 141 19.83 4.57 -8.88
N TYR A 142 19.98 4.47 -7.55
CA TYR A 142 21.07 3.71 -6.92
C TYR A 142 20.60 2.43 -6.24
N GLU A 143 21.55 1.56 -5.95
CA GLU A 143 21.34 0.32 -5.19
C GLU A 143 21.16 0.61 -3.69
N ILE A 144 20.13 0.02 -3.09
CA ILE A 144 19.86 0.08 -1.66
C ILE A 144 20.51 -1.12 -0.98
N GLY A 145 21.43 -0.85 -0.06
CA GLY A 145 22.07 -1.87 0.76
C GLY A 145 23.57 -1.64 0.93
N GLU A 146 24.21 -0.92 0.00
CA GLU A 146 25.60 -0.46 0.15
C GLU A 146 25.63 0.92 0.84
N GLY A 147 25.45 0.92 2.16
CA GLY A 147 25.97 1.99 3.03
C GLY A 147 25.15 3.28 3.21
N ALA A 148 23.90 3.37 2.76
CA ALA A 148 23.06 4.56 3.05
C ALA A 148 21.58 4.25 3.29
N GLU A 149 20.86 3.62 2.36
CA GLU A 149 19.40 3.42 2.51
C GLU A 149 19.01 2.24 3.42
N PRO A 150 17.79 2.20 3.97
CA PRO A 150 17.49 1.27 5.03
C PRO A 150 17.32 -0.15 4.53
N ASN A 151 17.73 -1.11 5.36
CA ASN A 151 17.46 -2.52 5.10
C ASN A 151 16.06 -2.90 5.61
N CYS A 152 15.03 -2.47 4.88
CA CYS A 152 13.62 -2.79 5.12
C CYS A 152 13.29 -4.25 4.72
N SER A 153 13.99 -5.24 5.28
CA SER A 153 13.87 -6.67 4.92
C SER A 153 12.82 -7.45 5.72
N ALA A 154 12.14 -6.81 6.68
CA ALA A 154 11.07 -7.45 7.43
C ALA A 154 9.95 -7.93 6.51
N ARG A 155 9.39 -9.11 6.79
CA ARG A 155 8.46 -9.80 5.87
C ARG A 155 7.13 -9.07 5.68
N ASN A 156 6.72 -8.25 6.65
CA ASN A 156 5.55 -7.38 6.59
C ASN A 156 5.79 -6.06 5.83
N ILE A 157 7.02 -5.80 5.36
CA ILE A 157 7.38 -4.59 4.60
C ILE A 157 7.70 -4.97 3.15
N LEU A 158 7.09 -4.27 2.20
CA LEU A 158 7.28 -4.48 0.78
C LEU A 158 7.69 -3.18 0.10
N ARG A 159 8.96 -3.09 -0.30
CA ARG A 159 9.46 -2.00 -1.14
C ARG A 159 9.18 -2.29 -2.61
N VAL A 160 8.79 -1.24 -3.34
CA VAL A 160 8.33 -1.32 -4.73
C VAL A 160 9.21 -0.47 -5.63
N ALA A 161 9.89 -1.12 -6.58
CA ALA A 161 10.59 -0.45 -7.67
C ALA A 161 9.64 -0.11 -8.83
N ALA A 162 10.06 0.83 -9.67
CA ALA A 162 9.28 1.32 -10.81
C ALA A 162 9.81 0.75 -12.13
N LEU A 163 8.92 0.11 -12.89
CA LEU A 163 9.16 -0.31 -14.26
C LEU A 163 8.87 0.84 -15.23
N GLY A 164 9.67 0.89 -16.28
CA GLY A 164 9.42 1.74 -17.45
C GLY A 164 8.21 1.29 -18.26
N ARG A 165 7.96 1.98 -19.38
CA ARG A 165 6.88 1.67 -20.32
C ARG A 165 6.92 0.25 -20.87
N ASP A 166 8.11 -0.32 -21.04
CA ASP A 166 8.29 -1.66 -21.60
C ASP A 166 7.93 -2.81 -20.65
N ARG A 167 7.65 -2.49 -19.37
CA ARG A 167 7.33 -3.45 -18.30
C ARG A 167 8.42 -4.49 -18.02
N LYS A 168 9.63 -4.28 -18.53
CA LYS A 168 10.76 -5.21 -18.42
C LYS A 168 11.91 -4.61 -17.66
N HIS A 169 12.21 -3.34 -17.93
CA HIS A 169 13.31 -2.64 -17.30
C HIS A 169 12.82 -1.73 -16.19
N LEU A 170 13.61 -1.62 -15.12
CA LEU A 170 13.44 -0.54 -14.16
C LEU A 170 13.64 0.80 -14.85
N MET A 171 12.89 1.81 -14.43
CA MET A 171 13.19 3.18 -14.79
C MET A 171 14.60 3.56 -14.32
N PRO A 172 15.36 4.39 -15.07
CA PRO A 172 16.71 4.80 -14.67
C PRO A 172 16.77 5.46 -13.28
N SER A 173 15.70 6.14 -12.86
CA SER A 173 15.60 6.77 -11.55
C SER A 173 15.09 5.84 -10.45
N SER A 174 14.62 4.63 -10.75
CA SER A 174 14.13 3.72 -9.71
C SER A 174 15.30 3.21 -8.89
N ASN A 175 15.25 3.37 -7.57
CA ASN A 175 16.16 2.64 -6.70
C ASN A 175 15.91 1.12 -6.85
N PHE A 176 16.97 0.34 -6.66
CA PHE A 176 16.98 -1.12 -6.79
C PHE A 176 17.79 -1.73 -5.64
N GLY A 177 17.88 -3.06 -5.55
CA GLY A 177 18.62 -3.79 -4.52
C GLY A 177 17.87 -5.02 -4.00
N TYR A 178 18.60 -5.92 -3.33
CA TYR A 178 18.07 -7.21 -2.87
C TYR A 178 16.95 -7.09 -1.82
N THR A 179 16.76 -5.91 -1.21
CA THR A 179 15.67 -5.64 -0.25
C THR A 179 14.35 -5.25 -0.92
N ILE A 180 14.37 -4.96 -2.22
CA ILE A 180 13.17 -4.72 -3.03
C ILE A 180 12.68 -6.06 -3.57
N ARG A 181 11.41 -6.38 -3.34
CA ARG A 181 10.86 -7.72 -3.64
C ARG A 181 9.87 -7.73 -4.81
N ILE A 182 9.55 -6.56 -5.35
CA ILE A 182 8.63 -6.41 -6.48
C ILE A 182 8.91 -5.11 -7.24
N ALA A 183 8.72 -5.14 -8.55
CA ALA A 183 8.58 -3.96 -9.39
C ALA A 183 7.16 -3.87 -9.97
N ALA A 184 6.68 -2.65 -10.24
CA ALA A 184 5.39 -2.43 -10.85
C ALA A 184 5.43 -1.25 -11.82
N ALA A 185 4.37 -1.12 -12.61
CA ALA A 185 4.12 0.01 -13.49
C ALA A 185 4.38 1.36 -12.79
N GLY A 186 5.44 2.06 -13.18
CA GLY A 186 5.81 3.34 -12.58
C GLY A 186 5.95 4.50 -13.56
N GLU A 187 6.05 4.24 -14.87
CA GLU A 187 6.18 5.28 -15.89
C GLU A 187 4.84 5.60 -16.57
N GLU A 188 4.55 6.89 -16.73
CA GLU A 188 3.40 7.42 -17.48
C GLU A 188 2.02 6.93 -17.01
N ILE A 189 1.86 6.74 -15.70
CA ILE A 189 0.63 6.26 -15.08
C ILE A 189 -0.45 7.35 -15.18
N PRO A 190 -1.58 7.11 -15.87
CA PRO A 190 -2.67 8.08 -15.97
C PRO A 190 -3.28 8.36 -14.60
N VAL A 191 -3.48 9.64 -14.29
CA VAL A 191 -4.04 10.09 -13.01
C VAL A 191 -4.94 11.32 -13.18
N THR A 192 -5.81 11.53 -12.21
CA THR A 192 -6.59 12.75 -12.04
C THR A 192 -6.12 13.49 -10.79
N GLY A 193 -5.75 14.76 -10.95
CA GLY A 193 -5.31 15.65 -9.86
C GLY A 193 -6.40 16.63 -9.39
N VAL A 194 -5.97 17.66 -8.67
CA VAL A 194 -6.82 18.74 -8.14
C VAL A 194 -7.58 19.41 -9.28
N GLY A 195 -8.87 19.68 -9.04
CA GLY A 195 -9.77 20.29 -10.02
C GLY A 195 -10.13 19.37 -11.21
N GLY A 196 -9.90 18.06 -11.11
CA GLY A 196 -10.25 17.10 -12.15
C GLY A 196 -9.27 17.05 -13.33
N ARG A 197 -8.10 17.69 -13.21
CA ARG A 197 -7.10 17.75 -14.28
C ARG A 197 -6.49 16.36 -14.51
N SER A 198 -6.54 15.89 -15.75
CA SER A 198 -5.90 14.63 -16.14
C SER A 198 -4.42 14.86 -16.49
N THR A 199 -3.54 14.01 -15.97
CA THR A 199 -2.10 14.04 -16.26
C THR A 199 -1.51 12.63 -16.16
N ARG A 200 -0.18 12.51 -16.24
CA ARG A 200 0.55 11.26 -16.06
C ARG A 200 1.60 11.42 -14.95
N LEU A 201 1.67 10.43 -14.06
CA LEU A 201 2.70 10.33 -13.04
C LEU A 201 3.79 9.33 -13.43
N THR A 202 5.02 9.68 -13.08
CA THR A 202 6.20 8.83 -13.29
C THR A 202 7.01 8.75 -11.99
N GLY A 203 7.28 7.54 -11.50
CA GLY A 203 8.11 7.31 -10.32
C GLY A 203 7.80 6.03 -9.54
N THR A 204 8.49 5.82 -8.41
CA THR A 204 8.24 4.69 -7.50
C THR A 204 7.00 4.88 -6.61
N SER A 205 6.57 6.13 -6.38
CA SER A 205 5.32 6.44 -5.67
C SER A 205 4.06 5.89 -6.37
N PRO A 206 3.82 6.15 -7.68
CA PRO A 206 2.68 5.55 -8.37
C PRO A 206 2.83 4.02 -8.50
N ALA A 207 4.04 3.48 -8.65
CA ALA A 207 4.26 2.02 -8.62
C ALA A 207 3.85 1.40 -7.26
N ALA A 208 4.19 2.05 -6.15
CA ALA A 208 3.76 1.64 -4.81
C ALA A 208 2.24 1.70 -4.65
N ALA A 209 1.57 2.75 -5.17
CA ALA A 209 0.10 2.84 -5.15
C ALA A 209 -0.55 1.70 -5.93
N VAL A 210 0.00 1.37 -7.11
CA VAL A 210 -0.44 0.23 -7.92
C VAL A 210 -0.37 -1.09 -7.14
N VAL A 211 0.77 -1.36 -6.49
CA VAL A 211 0.95 -2.58 -5.69
C VAL A 211 0.03 -2.58 -4.47
N ALA A 212 -0.06 -1.47 -3.75
CA ALA A 212 -0.87 -1.36 -2.54
C ALA A 212 -2.36 -1.61 -2.81
N ALA A 213 -2.89 -1.08 -3.92
CA ALA A 213 -4.26 -1.35 -4.34
C ALA A 213 -4.52 -2.85 -4.57
N GLU A 214 -3.59 -3.55 -5.23
CA GLU A 214 -3.72 -4.99 -5.48
C GLU A 214 -3.55 -5.84 -4.21
N ILE A 215 -2.68 -5.43 -3.28
CA ILE A 215 -2.56 -6.10 -1.98
C ILE A 215 -3.83 -5.89 -1.14
N ALA A 216 -4.39 -4.68 -1.10
CA ALA A 216 -5.64 -4.42 -0.36
C ALA A 216 -6.80 -5.29 -0.88
N LYS A 217 -6.93 -5.41 -2.21
CA LYS A 217 -7.91 -6.34 -2.83
C LYS A 217 -7.61 -7.80 -2.52
N PHE A 218 -6.33 -8.16 -2.39
CA PHE A 218 -5.93 -9.52 -2.03
C PHE A 218 -6.20 -9.83 -0.55
N ALA A 219 -5.99 -8.85 0.34
CA ALA A 219 -6.27 -8.92 1.77
C ALA A 219 -7.76 -9.12 2.07
N ALA A 220 -8.63 -8.38 1.37
CA ALA A 220 -10.09 -8.53 1.45
C ALA A 220 -10.58 -9.97 1.21
N ARG A 221 -9.86 -10.75 0.39
CA ARG A 221 -10.17 -12.16 0.09
C ARG A 221 -9.39 -13.16 0.95
N SER A 222 -8.47 -12.68 1.78
CA SER A 222 -7.56 -13.51 2.58
C SER A 222 -7.47 -13.02 4.04
N PRO A 223 -8.59 -12.79 4.74
CA PRO A 223 -8.59 -12.12 6.06
C PRO A 223 -7.89 -12.91 7.17
N ALA A 224 -7.62 -14.21 6.95
CA ALA A 224 -6.91 -15.06 7.92
C ALA A 224 -5.38 -14.96 7.85
N LEU A 225 -4.82 -14.24 6.84
CA LEU A 225 -3.39 -14.07 6.72
C LEU A 225 -2.93 -12.89 7.57
N ASP A 226 -1.86 -13.08 8.33
CA ASP A 226 -1.08 -11.97 8.89
C ASP A 226 -0.38 -11.18 7.76
N ALA A 227 0.20 -10.03 8.08
CA ALA A 227 0.80 -9.15 7.07
C ALA A 227 1.93 -9.83 6.27
N ALA A 228 2.78 -10.59 6.96
CA ALA A 228 3.89 -11.31 6.34
C ALA A 228 3.39 -12.42 5.39
N GLY A 229 2.41 -13.22 5.84
CA GLY A 229 1.76 -14.25 5.05
C GLY A 229 0.99 -13.67 3.87
N LEU A 230 0.34 -12.52 4.05
CA LEU A 230 -0.35 -11.77 3.02
C LEU A 230 0.61 -11.38 1.90
N ILE A 231 1.72 -10.69 2.22
CA ILE A 231 2.72 -10.27 1.23
C ILE A 231 3.35 -11.50 0.55
N ASN A 232 3.76 -12.51 1.30
CA ASN A 232 4.42 -13.68 0.71
C ASN A 232 3.49 -14.45 -0.23
N ARG A 233 2.21 -14.60 0.14
CA ARG A 233 1.22 -15.25 -0.72
C ARG A 233 0.88 -14.38 -1.93
N PHE A 234 0.77 -13.07 -1.75
CA PHE A 234 0.58 -12.11 -2.85
C PHE A 234 1.73 -12.21 -3.86
N LEU A 235 2.98 -12.11 -3.41
CA LEU A 235 4.17 -12.22 -4.26
C LEU A 235 4.16 -13.53 -5.06
N ARG A 236 3.83 -14.66 -4.44
CA ARG A 236 3.78 -15.95 -5.13
C ARG A 236 2.70 -16.02 -6.22
N LEU A 237 1.53 -15.43 -5.97
CA LEU A 237 0.35 -15.62 -6.83
C LEU A 237 0.14 -14.50 -7.86
N ARG A 238 0.63 -13.29 -7.57
CA ARG A 238 0.34 -12.08 -8.35
C ARG A 238 1.55 -11.49 -9.05
N THR A 239 2.69 -12.17 -9.02
CA THR A 239 3.90 -11.72 -9.74
C THR A 239 4.31 -12.69 -10.85
N VAL A 240 5.02 -12.15 -11.83
CA VAL A 240 5.80 -12.90 -12.82
C VAL A 240 7.27 -12.62 -12.60
N ARG A 241 8.10 -13.59 -12.98
CA ARG A 241 9.53 -13.36 -13.10
C ARG A 241 9.82 -12.63 -14.41
N VAL A 242 10.63 -11.58 -14.35
CA VAL A 242 11.09 -10.77 -15.48
C VAL A 242 12.62 -10.84 -15.52
N PRO A 243 13.23 -11.59 -16.45
CA PRO A 243 14.68 -11.81 -16.47
C PRO A 243 15.54 -10.54 -16.44
N GLU A 244 15.06 -9.45 -17.05
CA GLU A 244 15.74 -8.14 -17.10
C GLU A 244 15.92 -7.46 -15.73
N LEU A 245 15.27 -8.02 -14.69
CA LEU A 245 15.36 -7.60 -13.30
C LEU A 245 16.31 -8.50 -12.46
N ASP A 246 16.94 -9.51 -13.07
CA ASP A 246 17.92 -10.35 -12.38
C ASP A 246 19.08 -9.51 -11.84
N GLY A 247 19.47 -9.78 -10.60
CA GLY A 247 20.49 -9.00 -9.88
C GLY A 247 20.05 -7.60 -9.45
N LYS A 248 18.87 -7.11 -9.86
CA LYS A 248 18.37 -5.77 -9.49
C LYS A 248 17.40 -5.81 -8.33
N ILE A 249 16.52 -6.81 -8.25
CA ILE A 249 15.54 -6.96 -7.16
C ILE A 249 15.39 -8.44 -6.78
N GLU A 250 14.90 -8.71 -5.57
CA GLU A 250 14.72 -10.07 -5.05
C GLU A 250 13.76 -10.89 -5.93
N GLY A 251 14.30 -11.97 -6.52
CA GLY A 251 13.54 -12.91 -7.34
C GLY A 251 13.06 -12.35 -8.69
N ALA A 252 13.57 -11.19 -9.11
CA ALA A 252 13.26 -10.57 -10.39
C ALA A 252 11.73 -10.45 -10.66
N ARG A 253 10.97 -10.10 -9.61
CA ARG A 253 9.50 -10.17 -9.62
C ARG A 253 8.87 -8.85 -10.10
N ALA A 254 7.97 -8.93 -11.07
CA ALA A 254 7.09 -7.83 -11.46
C ALA A 254 5.62 -8.18 -11.16
N LEU A 255 4.82 -7.17 -10.79
CA LEU A 255 3.37 -7.32 -10.69
C LEU A 255 2.79 -7.77 -12.04
N ARG A 256 1.90 -8.77 -12.01
CA ARG A 256 1.09 -9.14 -13.18
C ARG A 256 0.06 -8.04 -13.43
N ASP A 257 0.13 -7.42 -14.61
CA ASP A 257 -0.95 -6.58 -15.12
C ASP A 257 -2.21 -7.42 -15.41
#